data_AF-D0ND96-F1
#
_entry.id   AF-D0ND96-F1
#
_cell.length_a   1.000
_cell.length_b   1.000
_cell.length_c   1.000
_cell.angle_alpha   90.00
_cell.angle_beta   90.00
_cell.angle_gamma   90.00
#
_symmetry.space_group_name_H-M   'P 1'
#
loop_
_entity.id
_entity.type
_entity.pdbx_description
1 polymer ?
#
loop_
_entity_poly.entity_id
_entity_poly.type
_entity_poly.pdbx_seq_one_letter_code
_entity_poly.pdbx_strand_id
1 'polypeptide(L)'
;MDWCGCDTICRPDGCPNALGSVFCARNNCLNGSDCGNRLRTYAGGNITRFMNHSCAANCRFYEAQNRRFVTVVVVTMEDIRAGSEVTLNYGDELWFKCQCGADGCCGESIISSDDSS
;
A
#
# COMPACT_ATOMS: atom_id res chain seq x y z
N MET A 1 -24.83 12.82 -2.49
CA MET A 1 -24.33 14.11 -3.01
C MET A 1 -22.96 13.83 -3.60
N ASP A 2 -22.66 14.30 -4.80
CA ASP A 2 -21.29 14.23 -5.32
C ASP A 2 -20.42 15.23 -4.56
N TRP A 3 -19.39 14.75 -3.88
CA TRP A 3 -18.41 15.59 -3.19
C TRP A 3 -17.08 15.69 -3.96
N CYS A 4 -16.90 14.85 -5.00
CA CYS A 4 -15.75 14.95 -5.89
C CYS A 4 -15.89 16.17 -6.80
N GLY A 5 -17.07 16.35 -7.40
CA GLY A 5 -17.31 17.40 -8.40
C GLY A 5 -16.39 17.31 -9.63
N CYS A 6 -15.94 16.10 -9.95
CA CYS A 6 -14.93 15.86 -10.99
C CYS A 6 -15.61 15.59 -12.34
N ASP A 7 -15.44 16.48 -13.31
CA ASP A 7 -16.10 16.39 -14.63
C ASP A 7 -15.47 15.36 -15.59
N THR A 8 -14.28 14.86 -15.25
CA THR A 8 -13.54 13.83 -15.97
C THR A 8 -13.14 12.69 -15.02
N ILE A 9 -12.38 11.69 -15.50
CA ILE A 9 -11.87 10.61 -14.62
C ILE A 9 -11.12 11.19 -13.41
N CYS A 10 -11.53 10.81 -12.21
CA CYS A 10 -10.89 11.30 -10.98
C CYS A 10 -9.46 10.78 -10.92
N ARG A 11 -8.49 11.69 -10.84
CA ARG A 11 -7.10 11.31 -10.61
C ARG A 11 -6.77 11.33 -9.11
N PRO A 12 -5.97 10.38 -8.61
CA PRO A 12 -5.56 10.35 -7.20
C PRO A 12 -4.79 11.61 -6.74
N ASP A 13 -4.20 12.38 -7.67
CA ASP A 13 -3.40 13.58 -7.41
C ASP A 13 -4.18 14.90 -7.51
N GLY A 14 -5.39 14.90 -8.04
CA GLY A 14 -6.18 16.13 -8.28
C GLY A 14 -7.65 16.05 -7.90
N CYS A 15 -8.14 14.87 -7.50
CA CYS A 15 -9.51 14.68 -7.07
C CYS A 15 -9.73 15.32 -5.68
N PRO A 16 -10.77 16.15 -5.46
CA PRO A 16 -11.06 16.73 -4.13
C PRO A 16 -11.24 15.68 -3.03
N ASN A 17 -11.87 14.53 -3.34
CA ASN A 17 -11.92 13.42 -2.41
C ASN A 17 -10.50 12.91 -2.09
N ALA A 18 -9.63 12.74 -3.10
CA ALA A 18 -8.26 12.27 -2.90
C ALA A 18 -7.41 13.25 -2.07
N LEU A 19 -7.52 14.55 -2.32
CA LEU A 19 -6.87 15.61 -1.53
C LEU A 19 -7.34 15.62 -0.06
N GLY A 20 -8.60 15.22 0.18
CA GLY A 20 -9.16 15.00 1.51
C GLY A 20 -8.87 13.62 2.09
N SER A 21 -8.00 12.81 1.47
CA SER A 21 -7.70 11.42 1.86
C SER A 21 -8.94 10.51 1.90
N VAL A 22 -9.93 10.79 1.06
CA VAL A 22 -11.16 10.03 0.89
C VAL A 22 -11.14 9.32 -0.46
N PHE A 23 -11.32 8.00 -0.47
CA PHE A 23 -11.52 7.29 -1.74
C PHE A 23 -12.90 7.56 -2.31
N CYS A 24 -12.95 7.65 -3.64
CA CYS A 24 -14.21 7.73 -4.36
C CYS A 24 -15.00 6.42 -4.24
N ALA A 25 -16.28 6.55 -3.95
CA ALA A 25 -17.25 5.49 -3.78
C ALA A 25 -18.59 5.90 -4.44
N ARG A 26 -19.51 4.93 -4.59
CA ARG A 26 -20.80 5.15 -5.27
C ARG A 26 -21.64 6.29 -4.66
N ASN A 27 -21.40 6.66 -3.41
CA ASN A 27 -22.18 7.66 -2.68
C ASN A 27 -21.52 9.06 -2.62
N ASN A 28 -20.28 9.23 -3.09
CA ASN A 28 -19.54 10.50 -3.05
C ASN A 28 -18.85 10.88 -4.39
N CYS A 29 -19.04 10.07 -5.44
CA CYS A 29 -18.46 10.26 -6.77
C CYS A 29 -19.37 9.67 -7.86
N LEU A 30 -19.71 10.48 -8.87
CA LEU A 30 -20.59 10.07 -9.98
C LEU A 30 -19.91 9.18 -11.03
N ASN A 31 -18.57 9.20 -11.12
CA ASN A 31 -17.79 8.35 -12.05
C ASN A 31 -17.90 6.83 -11.75
N GLY A 32 -18.60 6.43 -10.69
CA GLY A 32 -19.00 5.04 -10.50
C GLY A 32 -17.82 4.08 -10.34
N SER A 33 -17.91 2.90 -10.97
CA SER A 33 -16.85 1.88 -10.97
C SER A 33 -15.61 2.29 -11.75
N ASP A 34 -15.71 3.26 -12.67
CA ASP A 34 -14.63 3.66 -13.56
C ASP A 34 -13.76 4.79 -13.01
N CYS A 35 -14.10 5.30 -11.84
CA CYS A 35 -13.36 6.32 -11.13
C CYS A 35 -11.90 5.89 -10.84
N GLY A 36 -10.93 6.76 -11.20
CA GLY A 36 -9.50 6.51 -10.97
C GLY A 36 -9.04 6.65 -9.51
N ASN A 37 -9.83 7.28 -8.64
CA ASN A 37 -9.59 7.35 -7.19
C ASN A 37 -10.44 6.32 -6.40
N ARG A 38 -11.01 5.33 -7.07
CA ARG A 38 -11.78 4.26 -6.43
C ARG A 38 -10.87 3.08 -6.14
N LEU A 39 -10.98 2.55 -4.91
CA LEU A 39 -10.37 1.27 -4.56
C LEU A 39 -11.00 0.14 -5.37
N ARG A 40 -10.19 -0.53 -6.21
CA ARG A 40 -10.59 -1.72 -6.96
C ARG A 40 -10.04 -2.95 -6.26
N THR A 41 -10.93 -3.80 -5.76
CA THR A 41 -10.59 -5.12 -5.24
C THR A 41 -11.27 -6.16 -6.12
N TYR A 42 -10.50 -7.11 -6.66
CA TYR A 42 -11.04 -8.27 -7.37
C TYR A 42 -11.00 -9.48 -6.43
N ALA A 43 -11.81 -10.51 -6.70
CA ALA A 43 -11.88 -11.71 -5.87
C ALA A 43 -10.50 -12.41 -5.69
N GLY A 44 -9.56 -12.20 -6.62
CA GLY A 44 -8.18 -12.71 -6.54
C GLY A 44 -7.13 -11.73 -6.00
N GLY A 45 -7.54 -10.57 -5.46
CA GLY A 45 -6.65 -9.49 -5.02
C GLY A 45 -6.37 -8.45 -6.11
N ASN A 46 -5.31 -7.68 -5.94
CA ASN A 46 -4.82 -6.68 -6.89
C ASN A 46 -3.29 -6.79 -7.03
N ILE A 47 -2.65 -5.86 -7.76
CA ILE A 47 -1.20 -5.88 -8.01
C ILE A 47 -0.34 -5.76 -6.74
N THR A 48 -0.86 -5.19 -5.65
CA THR A 48 -0.08 -4.98 -4.41
C THR A 48 0.32 -6.30 -3.76
N ARG A 49 -0.35 -7.41 -4.09
CA ARG A 49 0.01 -8.76 -3.60
C ARG A 49 1.38 -9.26 -4.08
N PHE A 50 1.99 -8.60 -5.06
CA PHE A 50 3.28 -8.96 -5.63
C PHE A 50 4.43 -8.07 -5.15
N MET A 51 4.15 -7.06 -4.30
CA MET A 51 5.22 -6.27 -3.70
C MET A 51 6.04 -7.16 -2.79
N ASN A 52 7.37 -7.04 -2.83
CA ASN A 52 8.27 -7.85 -2.01
C ASN A 52 8.61 -7.16 -0.69
N HIS A 53 9.20 -7.94 0.21
CA HIS A 53 9.76 -7.41 1.45
C HIS A 53 11.12 -6.74 1.22
N SER A 54 11.36 -5.61 1.89
CA SER A 54 12.69 -5.06 2.14
C SER A 54 12.80 -4.54 3.57
N CYS A 55 13.96 -4.75 4.21
CA CYS A 55 14.27 -4.16 5.52
C CYS A 55 14.45 -2.63 5.41
N ALA A 56 14.92 -2.16 4.25
CA ALA A 56 14.95 -0.75 3.85
C ALA A 56 13.88 -0.49 2.78
N ALA A 57 12.61 -0.71 3.14
CA ALA A 57 11.48 -0.54 2.23
C ALA A 57 11.27 0.93 1.83
N ASN A 58 10.80 1.16 0.61
CA ASN A 58 10.45 2.49 0.10
C ASN A 58 8.94 2.78 0.16
N CYS A 59 8.12 1.78 0.51
CA CYS A 59 6.70 1.91 0.76
C CYS A 59 6.32 1.40 2.15
N ARG A 60 5.15 1.82 2.64
CA ARG A 60 4.54 1.31 3.87
C ARG A 60 3.05 1.05 3.71
N PHE A 61 2.53 0.17 4.56
CA PHE A 61 1.09 0.06 4.76
C PHE A 61 0.55 1.32 5.46
N TYR A 62 -0.60 1.79 5.01
CA TYR A 62 -1.32 2.90 5.62
C TYR A 62 -2.80 2.55 5.71
N GLU A 63 -3.36 2.65 6.91
CA GLU A 63 -4.80 2.49 7.13
C GLU A 63 -5.52 3.76 6.72
N ALA A 64 -6.22 3.70 5.60
CA ALA A 64 -7.09 4.74 5.14
C ALA A 64 -8.53 4.43 5.56
N GLN A 65 -9.15 5.35 6.29
CA GLN A 65 -10.54 5.19 6.75
C GLN A 65 -11.48 6.01 5.89
N ASN A 66 -12.52 5.38 5.35
CA ASN A 66 -13.66 6.09 4.80
C ASN A 66 -14.93 5.72 5.58
N ARG A 67 -15.24 6.53 6.60
CA ARG A 67 -16.41 6.48 7.50
C ARG A 67 -16.68 5.14 8.17
N ARG A 68 -17.05 4.11 7.40
CA ARG A 68 -17.41 2.76 7.84
C ARG A 68 -16.39 1.68 7.48
N PHE A 69 -15.46 1.96 6.57
CA PHE A 69 -14.50 0.96 6.11
C PHE A 69 -13.07 1.43 6.34
N VAL A 70 -12.28 0.58 6.98
CA VAL A 70 -10.82 0.68 7.00
C VAL A 70 -10.31 -0.07 5.78
N THR A 71 -9.49 0.58 4.97
CA THR A 71 -8.76 -0.06 3.87
C THR A 71 -7.28 0.15 4.09
N VAL A 72 -6.49 -0.91 3.98
CA VAL A 72 -5.03 -0.78 3.92
C VAL A 72 -4.62 -0.43 2.49
N VAL A 73 -3.93 0.69 2.35
CA VAL A 73 -3.27 1.09 1.09
C VAL A 73 -1.77 1.06 1.26
N VAL A 74 -1.07 1.02 0.13
CA VAL A 74 0.39 1.17 0.08
C VAL A 74 0.69 2.61 -0.31
N VAL A 75 1.48 3.29 0.51
CA VAL A 75 1.96 4.65 0.23
C VAL A 75 3.48 4.63 0.13
N THR A 76 4.01 5.43 -0.81
CA THR A 76 5.46 5.64 -0.91
C THR A 76 5.92 6.51 0.26
N MET A 77 7.13 6.26 0.76
CA MET A 77 7.76 7.07 1.81
C MET A 77 8.76 8.08 1.23
N GLU A 78 9.10 7.91 -0.04
CA GLU A 78 10.04 8.72 -0.81
C GLU A 78 9.66 8.70 -2.30
N ASP A 79 10.33 9.52 -3.10
CA ASP A 79 10.17 9.51 -4.56
C ASP A 79 10.81 8.24 -5.15
N ILE A 80 10.02 7.46 -5.90
CA ILE A 80 10.49 6.21 -6.51
C ILE A 80 10.79 6.45 -7.98
N ARG A 81 12.05 6.20 -8.37
CA ARG A 81 12.49 6.32 -9.76
C ARG A 81 11.87 5.22 -10.62
N ALA A 82 11.58 5.54 -11.88
CA ALA A 82 11.08 4.55 -12.83
C ALA A 82 12.09 3.38 -12.97
N GLY A 83 11.58 2.14 -12.88
CA GLY A 83 12.39 0.92 -12.91
C GLY A 83 12.88 0.45 -11.54
N SER A 84 12.75 1.25 -10.48
CA SER A 84 12.99 0.79 -9.11
C SER A 84 11.87 -0.15 -8.64
N GLU A 85 12.23 -1.18 -7.88
CA GLU A 85 11.27 -2.06 -7.25
C GLU A 85 10.53 -1.33 -6.11
N VAL A 86 9.22 -1.56 -6.02
CA VAL A 86 8.39 -1.11 -4.89
C VAL A 86 8.36 -2.20 -3.82
N THR A 87 8.82 -1.89 -2.62
CA THR A 87 8.98 -2.86 -1.52
C THR A 87 8.30 -2.39 -0.24
N LEU A 88 7.90 -3.34 0.59
CA LEU A 88 7.23 -3.12 1.87
C LEU A 88 8.05 -3.73 3.01
N ASN A 89 7.96 -3.15 4.21
CA ASN A 89 8.43 -3.86 5.40
C ASN A 89 7.27 -4.74 5.93
N TYR A 90 7.53 -6.05 6.09
CA TYR A 90 6.53 -7.02 6.55
C TYR A 90 6.49 -7.17 8.07
N GLY A 91 7.38 -6.47 8.78
CA GLY A 91 7.60 -6.62 10.21
C GLY A 91 8.80 -7.51 10.51
N ASP A 92 9.06 -7.66 11.80
CA ASP A 92 10.26 -8.35 12.30
C ASP A 92 10.10 -9.88 12.30
N GLU A 93 8.85 -10.38 12.30
CA GLU A 93 8.52 -11.80 12.29
C GLU A 93 8.24 -12.30 10.87
N LEU A 94 9.28 -12.75 10.18
CA LEU A 94 9.18 -13.31 8.84
C LEU A 94 9.13 -14.85 8.87
N TRP A 95 8.23 -15.43 8.09
CA TRP A 95 8.12 -16.89 7.89
C TRP A 95 9.11 -17.44 6.84
N PHE A 96 10.04 -16.59 6.36
CA PHE A 96 11.06 -16.91 5.38
C PHE A 96 12.35 -16.14 5.71
N LYS A 97 13.50 -16.65 5.24
CA LYS A 97 14.78 -15.94 5.35
C LYS A 97 14.78 -14.74 4.41
N CYS A 98 14.95 -13.53 4.96
CA CYS A 98 15.02 -12.31 4.16
C CYS A 98 16.25 -12.30 3.25
N GLN A 99 16.05 -11.93 1.98
CA GLN A 99 17.10 -11.80 0.96
C GLN A 99 17.01 -10.45 0.25
N CYS A 100 16.49 -9.41 0.92
CA CYS A 100 16.24 -8.11 0.29
C CYS A 100 17.52 -7.34 -0.11
N GLY A 101 18.68 -7.74 0.42
CA GLY A 101 19.98 -7.12 0.07
C GLY A 101 20.21 -5.73 0.68
N ALA A 102 19.32 -5.24 1.55
CA ALA A 102 19.52 -3.98 2.25
C ALA A 102 20.67 -4.06 3.26
N ASP A 103 21.36 -2.94 3.49
CA ASP A 103 22.30 -2.79 4.60
C ASP A 103 21.55 -3.04 5.93
N GLY A 104 22.05 -3.95 6.75
CA GLY A 104 21.35 -4.36 7.98
C GLY A 104 20.13 -5.26 7.76
N CYS A 105 20.07 -5.98 6.63
CA CYS A 105 19.04 -6.98 6.37
C CYS A 105 18.86 -7.95 7.56
N CYS A 106 17.61 -8.20 7.97
CA CYS A 106 17.28 -9.15 9.04
C CYS A 106 17.60 -10.63 8.68
N GLY A 107 18.09 -10.88 7.46
CA GLY A 107 18.48 -12.19 6.92
C GLY A 107 19.86 -12.70 7.35
N GLU A 108 20.54 -12.06 8.30
CA GLU A 108 21.68 -12.63 9.04
C GLU A 108 21.13 -13.55 10.15
N SER A 109 21.50 -14.83 10.12
CA SER A 109 21.05 -15.82 11.11
C SER A 109 21.62 -15.53 12.50
N ILE A 110 20.80 -15.02 13.43
CA ILE A 110 21.03 -15.26 14.86
C ILE A 110 20.32 -16.58 15.19
N ILE A 111 21.05 -17.69 15.08
CA ILE A 111 20.75 -18.82 15.96
C ILE A 111 21.16 -18.32 17.34
N SER A 112 20.20 -17.92 18.17
CA SER A 112 20.45 -17.86 19.61
C SER A 112 20.67 -19.30 20.04
N SER A 113 21.93 -19.65 20.30
CA SER A 113 22.28 -20.85 21.05
C SER A 113 21.66 -20.71 22.44
N ASP A 114 20.46 -21.27 22.63
CA ASP A 114 19.88 -21.58 23.94
C ASP A 114 18.73 -22.59 23.73
N ASP A 115 19.10 -23.83 23.43
CA ASP A 115 18.29 -24.97 23.87
C ASP A 115 19.23 -26.00 24.51
N SER A 116 19.68 -25.64 25.70
CA SER A 116 20.34 -26.53 26.65
C SER A 116 19.49 -26.59 27.90
N SER A 117 18.55 -27.52 27.96
CA SER A 117 18.03 -28.16 29.19
C SER A 117 17.17 -29.36 28.83
#